data_AF-A0A925AES6-F1
#
_entry.id   AF-A0A925AES6-F1
#
_cell.length_a   1.000
_cell.length_b   1.000
_cell.length_c   1.000
_cell.angle_alpha   90.00
_cell.angle_beta   90.00
_cell.angle_gamma   90.00
#
_symmetry.space_group_name_H-M   'P 1'
#
loop_
_entity.id
_entity.type
_entity.pdbx_description
1 polymer ?
#
loop_
_entity_poly.entity_id
_entity_poly.type
_entity_poly.pdbx_seq_one_letter_code
_entity_poly.pdbx_strand_id
1 'polypeptide(L)'
;MSNHRRLTKGESAKEDLLIRIKSIEEAIAKSREYLASGKYADWAGFRPYFVTKFRDGKELPPHRDWVRNVYLPNSEKALSKAEDILEKLTEKEKITSGR
;
A
#
# COMPACT_ATOMS: atom_id res chain seq x y z
N MET A 1 -30.46 -13.49 -8.64
CA MET A 1 -29.56 -14.66 -8.52
C MET A 1 -28.13 -14.15 -8.59
N SER A 2 -27.50 -13.89 -7.44
CA SER A 2 -26.13 -13.36 -7.40
C SER A 2 -25.14 -14.50 -7.56
N ASN A 3 -24.53 -14.61 -8.74
CA ASN A 3 -23.44 -15.54 -9.03
C ASN A 3 -22.27 -15.27 -8.08
N HIS A 4 -22.16 -16.03 -6.99
CA HIS A 4 -20.97 -16.05 -6.16
C HIS A 4 -19.96 -16.95 -6.85
N ARG A 5 -19.19 -16.37 -7.78
CA ARG A 5 -18.06 -17.05 -8.41
C ARG A 5 -17.03 -17.32 -7.31
N ARG A 6 -16.80 -18.59 -6.98
CA ARG A 6 -15.74 -19.00 -6.06
C ARG A 6 -14.41 -18.73 -6.75
N LEU A 7 -13.68 -17.72 -6.29
CA LEU A 7 -12.34 -17.44 -6.77
C LEU A 7 -11.40 -18.60 -6.40
N THR A 8 -10.57 -19.00 -7.34
CA THR A 8 -9.50 -19.95 -7.08
C THR A 8 -8.40 -19.28 -6.23
N LYS A 9 -7.59 -20.08 -5.52
CA LYS A 9 -6.52 -19.56 -4.63
C LYS A 9 -5.52 -18.63 -5.35
N GLY A 10 -5.34 -18.79 -6.66
CA GLY A 10 -4.50 -17.90 -7.48
C GLY A 10 -5.15 -16.55 -7.76
N GLU A 11 -6.46 -16.54 -8.03
CA GLU A 11 -7.23 -15.31 -8.28
C GLU A 11 -7.36 -14.46 -7.01
N SER A 12 -7.63 -15.07 -5.85
CA SER A 12 -7.71 -14.33 -4.59
C SER A 12 -6.36 -13.70 -4.20
N ALA A 13 -5.25 -14.41 -4.41
CA ALA A 13 -3.91 -13.89 -4.12
C ALA A 13 -3.54 -12.69 -5.02
N LYS A 14 -4.00 -12.68 -6.28
CA LYS A 14 -3.81 -11.58 -7.21
C LYS A 14 -4.66 -10.37 -6.81
N GLU A 15 -5.92 -10.59 -6.43
CA GLU A 15 -6.79 -9.52 -5.91
C GLU A 15 -6.23 -8.91 -4.62
N ASP A 16 -5.78 -9.74 -3.67
CA ASP A 16 -5.13 -9.28 -2.44
C ASP A 16 -3.88 -8.43 -2.74
N LEU A 17 -3.09 -8.83 -3.74
CA LEU A 17 -1.91 -8.09 -4.19
C LEU A 17 -2.29 -6.74 -4.83
N LEU A 18 -3.34 -6.69 -5.65
CA LEU A 18 -3.85 -5.45 -6.24
C LEU A 18 -4.37 -4.49 -5.17
N ILE A 19 -5.10 -5.00 -4.17
CA ILE A 19 -5.53 -4.22 -3.01
C ILE A 19 -4.31 -3.67 -2.25
N ARG A 20 -3.27 -4.50 -2.10
CA ARG A 20 -2.03 -4.09 -1.43
C ARG A 20 -1.30 -2.99 -2.20
N ILE A 21 -1.18 -3.11 -3.53
CA ILE A 21 -0.58 -2.09 -4.41
C ILE A 21 -1.33 -0.77 -4.24
N LYS A 22 -2.66 -0.77 -4.40
CA LYS A 22 -3.49 0.43 -4.25
C LYS A 22 -3.29 1.10 -2.89
N SER A 23 -3.24 0.32 -1.81
CA SER A 23 -3.00 0.84 -0.47
C SER A 23 -1.62 1.51 -0.33
N ILE A 24 -0.58 0.96 -0.97
CA ILE A 24 0.77 1.55 -0.95
C ILE A 24 0.81 2.85 -1.77
N GLU A 25 0.17 2.88 -2.94
CA GLU A 25 0.06 4.08 -3.78
C GLU A 25 -0.64 5.23 -3.05
N GLU A 26 -1.80 4.95 -2.42
CA GLU A 26 -2.52 5.92 -1.60
C GLU A 26 -1.64 6.45 -0.47
N ALA A 27 -0.86 5.58 0.18
CA ALA A 27 0.02 5.97 1.26
C ALA A 27 1.21 6.83 0.79
N ILE A 28 1.75 6.57 -0.39
CA ILE A 28 2.78 7.38 -1.04
C ILE A 28 2.23 8.76 -1.39
N ALA A 29 1.05 8.82 -2.04
CA ALA A 29 0.41 10.07 -2.44
C ALA A 29 0.15 10.96 -1.22
N LYS A 30 -0.46 10.39 -0.18
CA LYS A 30 -0.69 11.06 1.10
C LYS A 30 0.62 11.55 1.72
N SER A 31 1.66 10.71 1.77
CA SER A 31 2.97 11.09 2.32
C SER A 31 3.58 12.29 1.60
N ARG A 32 3.47 12.34 0.27
CA ARG A 32 3.94 13.48 -0.53
C ARG A 32 3.12 14.74 -0.25
N GLU A 33 1.81 14.63 -0.12
CA GLU A 33 0.94 15.74 0.26
C GLU A 33 1.28 16.30 1.65
N TYR A 34 1.53 15.43 2.63
CA TYR A 34 1.95 15.84 3.98
C TYR A 34 3.33 16.52 3.95
N LEU A 35 4.27 15.98 3.17
CA LEU A 35 5.59 16.59 3.00
C LEU A 35 5.52 17.94 2.29
N ALA A 36 4.53 18.20 1.45
CA ALA A 36 4.35 19.49 0.77
C ALA A 36 3.60 20.50 1.64
N SER A 37 2.42 20.13 2.14
CA SER A 37 1.49 21.03 2.83
C SER A 37 1.74 21.16 4.34
N GLY A 38 2.41 20.18 4.95
CA GLY A 38 2.50 20.03 6.40
C GLY A 38 1.16 19.67 7.07
N LYS A 39 0.06 19.57 6.31
CA LYS A 39 -1.25 19.20 6.82
C LYS A 39 -1.32 17.69 6.91
N TYR A 40 -1.45 17.20 8.14
CA TYR A 40 -1.81 15.83 8.41
C TYR A 40 -3.33 15.72 8.36
N ALA A 41 -3.87 15.19 7.27
CA ALA A 41 -5.28 14.82 7.20
C ALA A 41 -5.46 13.42 7.82
N ASP A 42 -6.60 13.14 8.43
CA ASP A 42 -6.94 11.87 9.09
C ASP A 42 -6.59 10.65 8.21
N TRP A 43 -5.37 10.13 8.37
CA TRP A 43 -4.87 9.04 7.55
C TRP A 43 -5.41 7.71 8.05
N ALA A 44 -6.65 7.40 7.68
CA ALA A 44 -7.12 6.02 7.75
C ALA A 44 -6.15 5.13 6.95
N GLY A 45 -5.51 4.17 7.62
CA GLY A 45 -4.61 3.18 7.01
C GLY A 45 -3.11 3.45 7.14
N PHE A 46 -2.69 4.63 7.63
CA PHE A 46 -1.27 4.83 7.96
C PHE A 46 -0.99 4.22 9.33
N ARG A 47 -0.38 3.03 9.37
CA ARG A 47 0.24 2.52 10.59
C ARG A 47 1.70 2.99 10.61
N PRO A 48 2.04 4.07 11.33
CA PRO A 48 3.44 4.33 11.58
C PRO A 48 4.01 3.09 12.28
N TYR A 49 5.21 2.67 11.90
CA TYR A 49 5.98 1.68 12.68
C TYR A 49 6.37 2.20 14.08
N PHE A 50 5.95 3.43 14.42
CA PHE A 50 6.15 4.03 15.72
C PHE A 50 4.94 3.89 16.62
N VAL A 51 5.22 3.85 17.91
CA VAL A 51 4.25 4.04 18.98
C VAL A 51 3.45 5.31 18.70
N THR A 52 2.13 5.20 18.56
CA THR A 52 1.22 6.33 18.41
C THR A 52 1.47 7.31 19.55
N LYS A 53 1.86 8.55 19.22
CA LYS A 53 2.11 9.59 20.23
C LYS A 53 0.88 10.48 20.33
N PHE A 54 0.47 10.76 21.57
CA PHE A 54 -0.62 11.69 21.87
C PHE A 54 -0.08 12.91 22.59
N ARG A 55 -0.60 14.09 22.24
CA ARG A 55 -0.40 15.34 22.98
C ARG A 55 -1.74 16.04 23.13
N ASP A 56 -2.10 16.40 24.35
CA ASP A 56 -3.39 17.04 24.68
C ASP A 56 -4.61 16.27 24.15
N GLY A 57 -4.55 14.93 24.20
CA GLY A 57 -5.60 14.04 23.71
C GLY A 57 -5.69 13.90 22.18
N LYS A 58 -4.79 14.53 21.42
CA LYS A 58 -4.73 14.44 19.95
C LYS A 58 -3.55 13.58 19.51
N GLU A 59 -3.77 12.74 18.49
CA GLU A 59 -2.69 11.98 17.85
C GLU A 59 -1.74 12.94 17.12
N LEU A 60 -0.45 12.81 17.38
CA LEU A 60 0.58 13.59 16.72
C LEU A 60 0.92 12.96 15.37
N PRO A 61 1.08 13.78 14.31
CA PRO A 61 1.53 13.29 13.03
C PRO A 61 2.96 12.73 13.12
N PRO A 62 3.33 11.79 12.24
CA PRO A 62 4.70 11.31 12.13
C PRO A 62 5.65 12.46 11.75
N HIS A 63 6.89 12.41 12.24
CA HIS A 63 7.88 13.45 11.94
C HIS A 63 8.18 13.55 10.43
N ARG A 64 8.16 14.76 9.86
CA ARG A 64 8.39 15.00 8.42
C ARG A 64 9.68 14.37 7.90
N ASP A 65 10.79 14.50 8.65
CA ASP A 65 12.05 13.89 8.22
C ASP A 65 12.01 12.37 8.21
N TRP A 66 11.26 11.75 9.12
CA TRP A 66 11.08 10.31 9.06
C TRP A 66 10.20 9.91 7.88
N VAL A 67 9.13 10.66 7.60
CA VAL A 67 8.29 10.41 6.43
C VAL A 67 9.12 10.49 5.15
N ARG A 68 9.96 11.53 5.03
CA ARG A 68 10.83 11.77 3.87
C ARG A 68 11.93 10.72 3.70
N ASN A 69 12.64 10.39 4.79
CA ASN A 69 13.89 9.65 4.69
C ASN A 69 13.72 8.14 4.94
N VAL A 70 12.60 7.72 5.54
CA VAL A 70 12.38 6.32 5.93
C VAL A 70 11.09 5.78 5.36
N TYR A 71 9.96 6.41 5.65
CA TYR A 71 8.66 5.87 5.24
C TYR A 71 8.50 5.85 3.72
N LEU A 72 8.66 7.01 3.08
CA LEU A 72 8.42 7.16 1.65
C LEU A 72 9.33 6.24 0.81
N PRO A 73 10.67 6.19 1.04
CA PRO A 73 11.53 5.27 0.31
C PRO A 73 11.19 3.79 0.52
N ASN A 74 10.74 3.42 1.72
CA ASN A 74 10.34 2.04 2.01
C ASN A 74 9.02 1.68 1.32
N SER A 75 8.05 2.59 1.28
CA SER A 75 6.79 2.41 0.56
C SER A 75 7.01 2.32 -0.95
N GLU A 76 7.89 3.14 -1.53
CA GLU A 76 8.26 3.06 -2.95
C GLU A 76 8.93 1.73 -3.29
N LYS A 77 9.84 1.24 -2.43
CA LYS A 77 10.44 -0.10 -2.59
C LYS A 77 9.40 -1.22 -2.46
N ALA A 78 8.43 -1.07 -1.56
CA ALA A 78 7.36 -2.05 -1.39
C ALA A 78 6.42 -2.09 -2.60
N LEU A 79 6.12 -0.93 -3.19
CA LEU A 79 5.34 -0.81 -4.42
C LEU A 79 6.02 -1.55 -5.57
N SER A 80 7.29 -1.21 -5.85
CA SER A 80 8.06 -1.86 -6.91
C SER A 80 8.11 -3.38 -6.75
N LYS A 81 8.34 -3.88 -5.53
CA LYS A 81 8.31 -5.34 -5.28
C LYS A 81 6.93 -5.96 -5.53
N ALA A 82 5.85 -5.26 -5.19
CA ALA A 82 4.50 -5.77 -5.40
C ALA A 82 4.16 -5.81 -6.90
N GLU A 83 4.58 -4.79 -7.66
CA GLU A 83 4.46 -4.74 -9.12
C GLU A 83 5.25 -5.87 -9.79
N ASP A 84 6.50 -6.12 -9.38
CA ASP A 84 7.32 -7.23 -9.89
C ASP A 84 6.65 -8.60 -9.65
N ILE A 85 6.00 -8.79 -8.49
CA ILE A 85 5.28 -10.02 -8.19
C ILE A 85 4.04 -10.15 -9.08
N LEU A 86 3.32 -9.06 -9.29
CA LEU A 86 2.13 -9.04 -10.15
C LEU A 86 2.51 -9.39 -11.60
N GLU A 87 3.59 -8.80 -12.12
CA GLU A 87 4.12 -9.10 -13.44
C GLU A 87 4.42 -10.59 -13.59
N LYS A 88 5.21 -11.17 -12.67
CA LYS A 88 5.55 -12.60 -12.68
C LYS A 88 4.33 -13.52 -12.61
N LEU A 89 3.30 -13.15 -11.83
CA LEU A 89 2.05 -13.89 -11.78
C LEU A 89 1.33 -13.86 -13.14
N THR A 90 1.26 -12.70 -13.78
CA THR A 90 0.63 -12.56 -15.10
C THR A 90 1.39 -13.28 -16.21
N GLU A 91 2.73 -13.29 -16.17
CA GLU A 91 3.55 -14.06 -17.11
C GLU A 91 3.32 -15.57 -16.95
N LYS A 92 3.27 -16.05 -15.71
CA LYS A 92 2.99 -17.45 -15.41
C LYS A 92 1.61 -17.87 -15.91
N GLU A 93 0.58 -17.05 -15.72
CA GLU A 93 -0.77 -17.28 -16.23
C GLU A 93 -0.77 -17.43 -17.77
N LYS A 94 -0.08 -16.52 -18.49
CA LYS A 94 0.04 -16.59 -19.96
C LYS A 94 0.70 -17.88 -20.43
N ILE A 95 1.76 -18.32 -19.75
CA ILE A 95 2.46 -19.58 -20.07
C ILE A 95 1.55 -20.79 -19.83
N THR A 96 0.75 -20.79 -18.75
CA THR A 96 -0.16 -21.90 -18.42
C THR A 96 -1.43 -21.93 -19.27
N SER A 97 -1.92 -20.79 -19.78
CA SER A 97 -3.08 -20.73 -20.67
C SER A 97 -2.74 -20.94 -22.15
N GLY A 98 -1.46 -20.91 -22.53
CA GLY A 98 -0.99 -21.13 -23.90
C GLY A 98 -0.64 -22.60 -24.23
N ARG A 99 -1.14 -23.56 -23.45
CA ARG A 99 -0.87 -25.00 -23.64
C ARG A 99 -2.15 -25.80 -23.83
#